data_AF-A0A4Z1CFY1-F1
#
_entry.id   AF-A0A4Z1CFY1-F1
#
_cell.length_a   1.000
_cell.length_b   1.000
_cell.length_c   1.000
_cell.angle_alpha   90.00
_cell.angle_beta   90.00
_cell.angle_gamma   90.00
#
_symmetry.space_group_name_H-M   'P 1'
#
loop_
_entity.id
_entity.type
_entity.pdbx_description
1 polymer ?
#
loop_
_entity_poly.entity_id
_entity_poly.type
_entity_poly.pdbx_seq_one_letter_code
_entity_poly.pdbx_strand_id
1 'polypeptide(L)'
;MPICAQANPALEAVIADNLEGLERPSRLTVEPLVAQIAGTGPEGLALLQAWSERQLGLTEDGRAVIIVDDDTATDAVTGQPVPEADPQMLRPNSGVRGVIESALVAGALNDPDPARRRAALESLARGGTFEQLTALRGALDDPDPTLAARKARLERLLTIQVGENSEARVAAIEDLAGDVSLDFRAALNPLLVTRRVVATEEPQGNVAREIAIDGDDLPREAAIALLVSEGVLEPRLTSAEQRAALAANLSDGTVGGVPVADLSNPDARDRAYEALEDAGTVPPAATEAEVQAALDAHRVYELYAEPDPAVTEAARAAQIRAQVRLGAMQGIDLGLDALSLASIYFLAAIGLAVTFGVMRVINMAHGEFIMMGAYTGYTVQTLVSDRTLSLVVALPLAFAVTFAAGVVLYRLVIRHLAHRPLETLLATFGVSIALQQLAKNIFGTQARPLTAPAWLEGSITINDVISISSIRVAIFVLALLFLGLFLFIMKRTRLGLEVRAVTQNPGMAASMGINPDRIAMMTFGLGSGIAGIAGVAIGLFAQVTSEIGQQYIVQSFMTVVVGGVGNIWGTLAGATLIGGLSKIIESFNPGNTLAAQTFMILFIIIFIQFRPRGIIPQKGRAAEA
;
A
#
# COMPACT_ATOMS: atom_id res chain seq x y z
N MET A 1 1.80 29.27 24.65
CA MET A 1 2.48 30.43 24.00
C MET A 1 2.92 31.38 25.11
N PRO A 2 4.08 32.06 25.05
CA PRO A 2 4.31 33.19 25.94
C PRO A 2 3.38 34.33 25.49
N ILE A 3 2.47 34.74 26.37
CA ILE A 3 1.51 35.82 26.15
C ILE A 3 2.31 37.12 26.01
N CYS A 4 2.14 37.86 24.90
CA CYS A 4 2.69 39.20 24.79
C CYS A 4 2.00 40.09 25.84
N ALA A 5 2.80 40.78 26.66
CA ALA A 5 2.35 41.65 27.74
C ALA A 5 1.71 42.96 27.23
N GLN A 6 0.53 42.86 26.63
CA GLN A 6 -0.34 44.00 26.36
C GLN A 6 -1.72 43.69 26.93
N ALA A 7 -2.16 44.49 27.91
CA ALA A 7 -3.48 44.36 28.50
C ALA A 7 -4.54 44.41 27.39
N ASN A 8 -5.35 43.36 27.27
CA ASN A 8 -6.47 43.33 26.33
C ASN A 8 -7.71 43.91 27.04
N PRO A 9 -8.06 45.19 26.81
CA PRO A 9 -9.14 45.86 27.56
C PRO A 9 -10.52 45.27 27.25
N ALA A 10 -10.69 44.61 26.09
CA ALA A 10 -11.92 43.91 25.76
C ALA A 10 -12.06 42.63 26.59
N LEU A 11 -10.97 41.88 26.76
CA LEU A 11 -10.93 40.71 27.65
C LEU A 11 -11.15 41.10 29.11
N GLU A 12 -10.53 42.20 29.56
CA GLU A 12 -10.72 42.74 30.91
C GLU A 12 -12.20 43.06 31.20
N ALA A 13 -12.86 43.75 30.27
CA ALA A 13 -14.29 44.10 30.40
C ALA A 13 -15.17 42.84 30.45
N VAL A 14 -14.94 41.87 29.56
CA VAL A 14 -15.71 40.62 29.52
C VAL A 14 -15.53 39.81 30.81
N ILE A 15 -14.32 39.74 31.36
CA ILE A 15 -14.07 39.06 32.64
C ILE A 15 -14.78 39.80 33.78
N ALA A 16 -14.63 41.12 33.86
CA ALA A 16 -15.23 41.93 34.92
C ALA A 16 -16.77 41.80 34.95
N ASP A 17 -17.42 41.81 33.78
CA ASP A 17 -18.87 41.72 33.66
C ASP A 17 -19.43 40.30 33.93
N ASN A 18 -18.58 39.27 33.91
CA ASN A 18 -19.01 37.86 33.97
C ASN A 18 -18.27 37.01 35.03
N LEU A 19 -17.63 37.63 36.02
CA LEU A 19 -16.87 36.96 37.10
C LEU A 19 -17.68 35.85 37.81
N GLU A 20 -18.95 36.11 38.13
CA GLU A 20 -19.83 35.13 38.78
C GLU A 20 -20.08 33.89 37.88
N GLY A 21 -20.11 34.09 36.56
CA GLY A 21 -20.27 33.02 35.57
C GLY A 21 -19.02 32.14 35.40
N LEU A 22 -17.83 32.69 35.66
CA LEU A 22 -16.57 31.94 35.70
C LEU A 22 -16.43 31.13 37.00
N GLU A 23 -16.89 31.68 38.13
CA GLU A 23 -16.83 31.02 39.44
C GLU A 23 -17.85 29.87 39.56
N ARG A 24 -19.07 30.07 39.05
CA ARG A 24 -20.17 29.09 39.13
C ARG A 24 -20.78 28.84 37.75
N PRO A 25 -20.05 28.17 36.86
CA PRO A 25 -20.51 27.98 35.50
C PRO A 25 -21.70 27.01 35.45
N SER A 26 -22.80 27.46 34.83
CA SER A 26 -23.96 26.64 34.50
C SER A 26 -24.04 26.47 32.98
N ARG A 27 -24.50 25.31 32.52
CA ARG A 27 -24.60 25.01 31.07
C ARG A 27 -25.38 26.08 30.29
N LEU A 28 -26.41 26.68 30.90
CA LEU A 28 -27.27 27.68 30.27
C LEU A 28 -26.63 29.08 30.19
N THR A 29 -25.67 29.39 31.06
CA THR A 29 -25.05 30.72 31.14
C THR A 29 -23.64 30.75 30.55
N VAL A 30 -23.03 29.58 30.34
CA VAL A 30 -21.62 29.49 29.93
C VAL A 30 -21.41 29.67 28.42
N GLU A 31 -22.39 29.29 27.57
CA GLU A 31 -22.28 29.45 26.12
C GLU A 31 -22.10 30.91 25.68
N PRO A 32 -22.94 31.88 26.12
CA PRO A 32 -22.74 33.28 25.81
C PRO A 32 -21.41 33.83 26.33
N LEU A 33 -21.02 33.42 27.54
CA LEU A 33 -19.77 33.83 28.18
C LEU A 33 -18.54 33.36 27.38
N VAL A 34 -18.51 32.07 27.02
CA VAL A 34 -17.41 31.49 26.23
C VAL A 34 -17.33 32.16 24.86
N ALA A 35 -18.46 32.45 24.22
CA ALA A 35 -18.50 33.17 22.94
C ALA A 35 -17.95 34.60 23.07
N GLN A 36 -18.30 35.32 24.14
CA GLN A 36 -17.77 36.66 24.42
C GLN A 36 -16.25 36.62 24.65
N ILE A 37 -15.77 35.69 25.47
CA ILE A 37 -14.33 35.53 25.75
C ILE A 37 -13.59 35.17 24.45
N ALA A 38 -14.06 34.19 23.68
CA ALA A 38 -13.44 33.81 22.42
C ALA A 38 -13.39 34.98 21.40
N GLY A 39 -14.41 35.84 21.41
CA GLY A 39 -14.49 37.02 20.55
C GLY A 39 -13.46 38.12 20.87
N THR A 40 -12.77 38.05 22.01
CA THR A 40 -11.74 39.04 22.39
C THR A 40 -10.37 38.80 21.74
N GLY A 41 -10.19 37.70 21.02
CA GLY A 41 -8.98 37.40 20.25
C GLY A 41 -8.07 36.34 20.90
N PRO A 42 -6.77 36.30 20.53
CA PRO A 42 -5.83 35.27 20.98
C PRO A 42 -5.70 35.15 22.50
N GLU A 43 -5.77 36.27 23.22
CA GLU A 43 -5.69 36.29 24.69
C GLU A 43 -6.93 35.64 25.33
N GLY A 44 -8.11 35.88 24.76
CA GLY A 44 -9.34 35.21 25.19
C GLY A 44 -9.34 33.71 24.93
N LEU A 45 -8.82 33.28 23.77
CA LEU A 45 -8.63 31.85 23.49
C LEU A 45 -7.61 31.21 24.44
N ALA A 46 -6.54 31.92 24.81
CA ALA A 46 -5.58 31.43 25.81
C ALA A 46 -6.21 31.28 27.20
N LEU A 47 -7.08 32.21 27.61
CA LEU A 47 -7.86 32.11 28.85
C LEU A 47 -8.76 30.87 28.84
N LEU A 48 -9.49 30.65 27.75
CA LEU A 48 -10.36 29.49 27.56
C LEU A 48 -9.58 28.18 27.60
N GLN A 49 -8.39 28.14 26.99
CA GLN A 49 -7.50 26.99 27.03
C GLN A 49 -7.05 26.68 28.48
N ALA A 50 -6.55 27.69 29.20
CA ALA A 50 -6.18 27.54 30.61
C ALA A 50 -7.36 27.10 31.48
N TRP A 51 -8.57 27.58 31.19
CA TRP A 51 -9.78 27.14 31.90
C TRP A 51 -10.09 25.67 31.66
N SER A 52 -10.03 25.22 30.41
CA SER A 52 -10.23 23.80 30.04
C SER A 52 -9.22 22.88 30.72
N GLU A 53 -7.95 23.32 30.78
CA GLU A 53 -6.81 22.61 31.35
C GLU A 53 -6.76 22.66 32.90
N ARG A 54 -7.74 23.32 33.54
CA ARG A 54 -7.83 23.51 35.01
C ARG A 54 -6.66 24.32 35.59
N GLN A 55 -6.08 25.18 34.77
CA GLN A 55 -4.99 26.10 35.14
C GLN A 55 -5.49 27.51 35.48
N LEU A 56 -6.79 27.76 35.34
CA LEU A 56 -7.39 29.06 35.64
C LEU A 56 -7.78 29.15 37.12
N GLY A 57 -7.41 30.23 37.80
CA GLY A 57 -7.75 30.48 39.19
C GLY A 57 -8.13 31.94 39.46
N LEU A 58 -8.78 32.17 40.61
CA LEU A 58 -9.19 33.48 41.11
C LEU A 58 -8.39 33.83 42.36
N THR A 59 -7.81 35.03 42.42
CA THR A 59 -7.11 35.54 43.62
C THR A 59 -8.06 35.68 44.82
N GLU A 60 -7.57 35.57 46.06
CA GLU A 60 -8.38 35.71 47.30
C GLU A 60 -9.24 36.99 47.38
N ASP A 61 -8.77 38.09 46.78
CA ASP A 61 -9.52 39.36 46.72
C ASP A 61 -10.69 39.35 45.72
N GLY A 62 -10.85 38.28 44.94
CA GLY A 62 -11.89 38.11 43.91
C GLY A 62 -11.73 39.00 42.67
N ARG A 63 -10.60 39.70 42.51
CA ARG A 63 -10.41 40.76 41.49
C ARG A 63 -9.63 40.34 40.25
N ALA A 64 -8.70 39.39 40.35
CA ALA A 64 -7.85 38.98 39.23
C ALA A 64 -8.05 37.51 38.89
N VAL A 65 -8.18 37.23 37.58
CA VAL A 65 -8.15 35.88 37.02
C VAL A 65 -6.72 35.59 36.60
N ILE A 66 -6.16 34.50 37.12
CA ILE A 66 -4.76 34.15 36.93
C ILE A 66 -4.63 32.75 36.31
N ILE A 67 -3.64 32.59 35.44
CA ILE A 67 -3.26 31.34 34.80
C ILE A 67 -2.06 30.79 35.57
N VAL A 68 -2.18 29.57 36.09
CA VAL A 68 -1.13 28.87 36.84
C VAL A 68 -0.57 27.74 35.96
N ASP A 69 0.68 27.91 35.56
CA ASP A 69 1.46 26.91 34.82
C ASP A 69 2.67 26.51 35.68
N ASP A 70 2.65 25.28 36.17
CA ASP A 70 3.58 24.73 37.17
C ASP A 70 3.81 25.68 38.37
N ASP A 71 4.99 26.30 38.46
CA ASP A 71 5.42 27.20 39.54
C ASP A 71 5.20 28.70 39.22
N THR A 72 4.57 29.02 38.10
CA THR A 72 4.37 30.40 37.65
C THR A 72 2.89 30.76 37.56
N ALA A 73 2.48 31.79 38.31
CA ALA A 73 1.16 32.40 38.17
C ALA A 73 1.29 33.68 37.35
N THR A 74 0.43 33.85 36.34
CA THR A 74 0.38 35.04 35.49
C THR A 74 -1.03 35.61 35.45
N ASP A 75 -1.16 36.93 35.47
CA ASP A 75 -2.44 37.59 35.31
C ASP A 75 -2.95 37.42 33.88
N ALA A 76 -4.18 36.91 33.74
CA ALA A 76 -4.71 36.47 32.46
C ALA A 76 -5.08 37.63 31.51
N VAL A 77 -5.18 38.86 32.04
CA VAL A 77 -5.47 40.07 31.26
C VAL A 77 -4.19 40.78 30.86
N THR A 78 -3.23 40.90 31.79
CA THR A 78 -2.01 41.71 31.63
C THR A 78 -0.78 40.90 31.24
N GLY A 79 -0.80 39.58 31.41
CA GLY A 79 0.32 38.67 31.18
C GLY A 79 1.49 38.84 32.15
N GLN A 80 1.33 39.65 33.21
CA GLN A 80 2.37 39.90 34.20
C GLN A 80 2.43 38.76 35.22
N PRO A 81 3.64 38.36 35.68
CA PRO A 81 3.77 37.37 36.74
C PRO A 81 3.18 37.91 38.06
N VAL A 82 2.44 37.05 38.76
CA VAL A 82 1.89 37.30 40.10
C VAL A 82 2.66 36.44 41.10
N PRO A 83 3.66 37.00 41.82
CA PRO A 83 4.44 36.25 42.79
C PRO A 83 3.57 35.79 43.97
N GLU A 84 3.81 34.58 44.48
CA GLU A 84 3.15 34.05 45.71
C GLU A 84 1.62 34.00 45.66
N ALA A 85 1.03 33.82 44.48
CA ALA A 85 -0.42 33.68 44.35
C ALA A 85 -0.92 32.32 44.90
N ASP A 86 -1.90 32.34 45.82
CA ASP A 86 -2.66 31.16 46.27
C ASP A 86 -4.12 31.27 45.77
N PRO A 87 -4.43 30.77 44.57
CA PRO A 87 -5.69 31.10 43.90
C PRO A 87 -6.72 29.99 44.10
N GLN A 88 -8.00 30.36 44.18
CA GLN A 88 -9.07 29.38 44.08
C GLN A 88 -9.18 28.89 42.63
N MET A 89 -8.74 27.65 42.38
CA MET A 89 -8.77 27.03 41.05
C MET A 89 -10.20 26.85 40.52
N LEU A 90 -10.47 27.38 39.34
CA LEU A 90 -11.72 27.24 38.62
C LEU A 90 -11.72 25.96 37.80
N ARG A 91 -12.57 25.01 38.20
CA ARG A 91 -12.66 23.69 37.54
C ARG A 91 -13.96 23.60 36.74
N PRO A 92 -13.90 23.62 35.38
CA PRO A 92 -15.09 23.41 34.59
C PRO A 92 -15.57 21.96 34.73
N ASN A 93 -16.90 21.80 34.82
CA ASN A 93 -17.55 20.50 34.69
C ASN A 93 -17.49 20.00 33.23
N SER A 94 -17.89 18.75 32.98
CA SER A 94 -17.79 18.14 31.64
C SER A 94 -18.57 18.91 30.56
N GLY A 95 -19.78 19.39 30.88
CA GLY A 95 -20.60 20.16 29.94
C GLY A 95 -20.00 21.51 29.57
N VAL A 96 -19.44 22.22 30.55
CA VAL A 96 -18.75 23.51 30.34
C VAL A 96 -17.48 23.32 29.52
N ARG A 97 -16.72 22.25 29.78
CA ARG A 97 -15.51 21.94 29.02
C ARG A 97 -15.80 21.71 27.53
N GLY A 98 -16.88 20.99 27.21
CA GLY A 98 -17.28 20.77 25.81
C GLY A 98 -17.58 22.07 25.06
N VAL A 99 -18.24 23.04 25.72
CA VAL A 99 -18.51 24.37 25.14
C VAL A 99 -17.21 25.15 24.91
N ILE A 100 -16.29 25.13 25.88
CA ILE A 100 -14.97 25.75 25.77
C ILE A 100 -14.17 25.14 24.61
N GLU A 101 -14.10 23.81 24.54
CA GLU A 101 -13.40 23.09 23.47
C GLU A 101 -13.97 23.39 22.09
N SER A 102 -15.30 23.48 21.95
CA SER A 102 -15.98 23.87 20.71
C SER A 102 -15.56 25.29 20.27
N ALA A 103 -15.52 26.25 21.20
CA ALA A 103 -15.10 27.61 20.91
C ALA A 103 -13.61 27.72 20.55
N LEU A 104 -12.73 26.97 21.25
CA LEU A 104 -11.30 26.89 20.93
C LEU A 104 -11.08 26.35 19.51
N VAL A 105 -11.81 25.30 19.13
CA VAL A 105 -11.76 24.73 17.78
C VAL A 105 -12.25 25.75 16.75
N ALA A 106 -13.39 26.42 16.99
CA ALA A 106 -13.90 27.45 16.09
C ALA A 106 -12.90 28.60 15.89
N GLY A 107 -12.24 29.04 16.96
CA GLY A 107 -11.18 30.05 16.91
C GLY A 107 -9.98 29.59 16.09
N ALA A 108 -9.50 28.36 16.32
CA ALA A 108 -8.36 27.79 15.59
C ALA A 108 -8.66 27.56 14.10
N LEU A 109 -9.90 27.22 13.73
CA LEU A 109 -10.35 27.03 12.35
C LEU A 109 -10.48 28.34 11.56
N ASN A 110 -10.64 29.47 12.26
CA ASN A 110 -10.76 30.81 11.70
C ASN A 110 -9.50 31.67 11.94
N ASP A 111 -8.40 31.07 12.40
CA ASP A 111 -7.14 31.78 12.66
C ASP A 111 -6.60 32.43 11.36
N PRO A 112 -6.13 33.68 11.40
CA PRO A 112 -5.57 34.35 10.22
C PRO A 112 -4.40 33.59 9.59
N ASP A 113 -3.65 32.78 10.35
CA ASP A 113 -2.55 31.96 9.86
C ASP A 113 -3.06 30.62 9.24
N PRO A 114 -2.86 30.39 7.92
CA PRO A 114 -3.21 29.12 7.27
C PRO A 114 -2.55 27.88 7.88
N ALA A 115 -1.36 28.01 8.47
CA ALA A 115 -0.66 26.88 9.09
C ALA A 115 -1.39 26.40 10.36
N ARG A 116 -1.91 27.33 11.16
CA ARG A 116 -2.68 27.02 12.37
C ARG A 116 -4.03 26.40 12.05
N ARG A 117 -4.73 26.93 11.04
CA ARG A 117 -5.97 26.32 10.53
C ARG A 117 -5.75 24.89 10.04
N ARG A 118 -4.64 24.63 9.35
CA ARG A 118 -4.26 23.27 8.92
C ARG A 118 -4.01 22.34 10.11
N ALA A 119 -3.25 22.79 11.11
CA ALA A 119 -3.00 22.01 12.32
C ALA A 119 -4.28 21.69 13.11
N ALA A 120 -5.24 22.64 13.17
CA ALA A 120 -6.55 22.41 13.77
C ALA A 120 -7.32 21.30 13.04
N LEU A 121 -7.33 21.31 11.70
CA LEU A 121 -7.96 20.26 10.90
C LEU A 121 -7.30 18.90 11.08
N GLU A 122 -5.97 18.84 11.15
CA GLU A 122 -5.24 17.60 11.42
C GLU A 122 -5.56 17.04 12.81
N SER A 123 -5.77 17.91 13.80
CA SER A 123 -6.18 17.48 15.13
C SER A 123 -7.59 16.89 15.12
N LEU A 124 -8.54 17.55 14.46
CA LEU A 124 -9.92 17.08 14.32
C LEU A 124 -10.02 15.76 13.52
N ALA A 125 -9.16 15.56 12.52
CA ALA A 125 -9.14 14.34 11.72
C ALA A 125 -8.78 13.07 12.51
N ARG A 126 -8.20 13.20 13.72
CA ARG A 126 -7.86 12.05 14.59
C ARG A 126 -9.04 11.50 15.38
N GLY A 127 -10.20 12.14 15.34
CA GLY A 127 -11.41 11.73 16.05
C GLY A 127 -12.04 12.91 16.76
N GLY A 128 -12.95 13.60 16.06
CA GLY A 128 -13.65 14.76 16.60
C GLY A 128 -14.93 14.40 17.36
N THR A 129 -15.38 15.27 18.26
CA THR A 129 -16.66 15.13 18.96
C THR A 129 -17.80 15.83 18.21
N PHE A 130 -19.04 15.62 18.64
CA PHE A 130 -20.22 16.28 18.06
C PHE A 130 -20.18 17.81 18.20
N GLU A 131 -19.70 18.33 19.34
CA GLU A 131 -19.53 19.76 19.58
C GLU A 131 -18.48 20.38 18.64
N GLN A 132 -17.44 19.61 18.31
CA GLN A 132 -16.38 20.03 17.39
C GLN A 132 -16.85 19.97 15.92
N LEU A 133 -17.71 19.00 15.56
CA LEU A 133 -18.39 18.97 14.27
C LEU A 133 -19.27 20.22 14.08
N THR A 134 -19.99 20.63 15.12
CA THR A 134 -20.82 21.85 15.09
C THR A 134 -19.96 23.11 14.89
N ALA A 135 -18.84 23.21 15.60
CA ALA A 135 -17.86 24.29 15.37
C ALA A 135 -17.32 24.31 13.93
N LEU A 136 -17.00 23.14 13.38
CA LEU A 136 -16.51 23.01 12.01
C LEU A 136 -17.54 23.45 10.96
N ARG A 137 -18.83 23.13 11.15
CA ARG A 137 -19.93 23.58 10.28
C ARG A 137 -20.03 25.10 10.22
N GLY A 138 -19.78 25.78 11.34
CA GLY A 138 -19.75 27.25 11.42
C GLY A 138 -18.52 27.90 10.77
N ALA A 139 -17.50 27.12 10.40
CA ALA A 139 -16.22 27.60 9.91
C ALA A 139 -15.82 27.02 8.54
N LEU A 140 -16.79 26.51 7.75
CA LEU A 140 -16.54 25.85 6.46
C LEU A 140 -15.93 26.76 5.40
N ASP A 141 -16.33 28.04 5.40
CA ASP A 141 -15.81 29.02 4.47
C ASP A 141 -14.33 29.32 4.78
N ASP A 142 -13.50 29.33 3.75
CA ASP A 142 -12.07 29.59 3.88
C ASP A 142 -11.54 30.36 2.66
N PRO A 143 -10.71 31.41 2.85
CA PRO A 143 -10.07 32.11 1.73
C PRO A 143 -9.11 31.23 0.93
N ASP A 144 -8.56 30.16 1.51
CA ASP A 144 -7.76 29.17 0.77
C ASP A 144 -8.69 28.05 0.25
N PRO A 145 -8.83 27.89 -1.08
CA PRO A 145 -9.73 26.89 -1.65
C PRO A 145 -9.33 25.45 -1.29
N THR A 146 -8.04 25.20 -1.02
CA THR A 146 -7.57 23.88 -0.60
C THR A 146 -7.97 23.56 0.83
N LEU A 147 -7.95 24.55 1.73
CA LEU A 147 -8.42 24.41 3.10
C LEU A 147 -9.95 24.33 3.18
N ALA A 148 -10.67 25.12 2.38
CA ALA A 148 -12.13 25.02 2.26
C ALA A 148 -12.56 23.60 1.86
N ALA A 149 -11.91 23.02 0.84
CA ALA A 149 -12.18 21.64 0.41
C ALA A 149 -11.87 20.61 1.51
N ARG A 150 -10.78 20.80 2.26
CA ARG A 150 -10.43 19.93 3.41
C ARG A 150 -11.44 20.03 4.55
N LYS A 151 -11.90 21.24 4.89
CA LYS A 151 -12.95 21.48 5.90
C LYS A 151 -14.24 20.79 5.51
N ALA A 152 -14.72 21.02 4.29
CA ALA A 152 -15.94 20.40 3.78
C ALA A 152 -15.85 18.87 3.69
N ARG A 153 -14.66 18.32 3.44
CA ARG A 153 -14.44 16.87 3.48
C ARG A 153 -14.47 16.33 4.92
N LEU A 154 -13.76 16.98 5.83
CA LEU A 154 -13.67 16.56 7.23
C LEU A 154 -15.04 16.64 7.93
N GLU A 155 -15.83 17.65 7.60
CA GLU A 155 -17.21 17.79 8.11
C GLU A 155 -18.07 16.58 7.75
N ARG A 156 -17.96 16.08 6.50
CA ARG A 156 -18.66 14.85 6.08
C ARG A 156 -18.15 13.63 6.84
N LEU A 157 -16.84 13.47 6.96
CA LEU A 157 -16.24 12.34 7.68
C LEU A 157 -16.68 12.31 9.16
N LEU A 158 -16.67 13.46 9.83
CA LEU A 158 -17.16 13.58 11.21
C LEU A 158 -18.67 13.40 11.29
N THR A 159 -19.45 13.87 10.31
CA THR A 159 -20.89 13.61 10.24
C THR A 159 -21.16 12.10 10.22
N ILE A 160 -20.42 11.31 9.45
CA ILE A 160 -20.54 9.85 9.41
C ILE A 160 -20.30 9.24 10.80
N GLN A 161 -19.25 9.68 11.50
CA GLN A 161 -18.80 9.10 12.76
C GLN A 161 -19.63 9.51 13.98
N VAL A 162 -19.95 10.80 14.12
CA VAL A 162 -20.53 11.39 15.34
C VAL A 162 -21.82 12.17 15.11
N GLY A 163 -22.35 12.21 13.88
CA GLY A 163 -23.62 12.88 13.61
C GLY A 163 -24.81 12.19 14.28
N GLU A 164 -25.79 12.96 14.76
CA GLU A 164 -26.99 12.41 15.42
C GLU A 164 -28.10 12.05 14.42
N ASN A 165 -28.20 12.75 13.30
CA ASN A 165 -29.25 12.53 12.30
C ASN A 165 -28.82 11.47 11.27
N SER A 166 -29.50 10.32 11.26
CA SER A 166 -29.28 9.24 10.30
C SER A 166 -29.37 9.69 8.84
N GLU A 167 -30.31 10.56 8.47
CA GLU A 167 -30.45 11.05 7.09
C GLU A 167 -29.21 11.85 6.67
N ALA A 168 -28.70 12.70 7.56
CA ALA A 168 -27.48 13.47 7.32
C ALA A 168 -26.24 12.56 7.22
N ARG A 169 -26.19 11.48 8.02
CA ARG A 169 -25.12 10.47 7.96
C ARG A 169 -25.14 9.71 6.65
N VAL A 170 -26.31 9.24 6.22
CA VAL A 170 -26.49 8.57 4.93
C VAL A 170 -26.07 9.49 3.79
N ALA A 171 -26.53 10.74 3.78
CA ALA A 171 -26.13 11.73 2.78
C ALA A 171 -24.60 11.95 2.76
N ALA A 172 -23.95 12.04 3.93
CA ALA A 172 -22.50 12.17 4.01
C ALA A 172 -21.73 10.94 3.48
N ILE A 173 -22.25 9.73 3.73
CA ILE A 173 -21.69 8.48 3.17
C ILE A 173 -21.84 8.47 1.64
N GLU A 174 -23.00 8.85 1.13
CA GLU A 174 -23.27 8.87 -0.32
C GLU A 174 -22.44 9.92 -1.05
N ASP A 175 -22.29 11.11 -0.49
CA ASP A 175 -21.40 12.17 -0.99
C ASP A 175 -19.96 11.68 -1.14
N LEU A 176 -19.50 10.81 -0.24
CA LEU A 176 -18.16 10.25 -0.22
C LEU A 176 -18.07 8.84 -0.84
N ALA A 177 -19.13 8.30 -1.43
CA ALA A 177 -19.17 6.91 -1.90
C ALA A 177 -18.14 6.59 -3.01
N GLY A 178 -17.60 7.60 -3.68
CA GLY A 178 -16.51 7.46 -4.64
C GLY A 178 -15.12 7.40 -4.01
N ASP A 179 -14.98 7.69 -2.72
CA ASP A 179 -13.68 7.84 -2.07
C ASP A 179 -13.06 6.48 -1.69
N VAL A 180 -11.74 6.37 -1.88
CA VAL A 180 -10.95 5.15 -1.58
C VAL A 180 -9.90 5.37 -0.49
N SER A 181 -9.82 6.60 0.01
CA SER A 181 -8.87 7.02 1.04
C SER A 181 -9.00 6.19 2.34
N LEU A 182 -7.92 6.17 3.10
CA LEU A 182 -7.83 5.43 4.35
C LEU A 182 -8.75 6.01 5.42
N ASP A 183 -8.89 7.34 5.48
CA ASP A 183 -9.72 8.06 6.46
C ASP A 183 -11.22 7.80 6.24
N PHE A 184 -11.69 7.78 4.99
CA PHE A 184 -13.07 7.42 4.68
C PHE A 184 -13.40 5.99 5.10
N ARG A 185 -12.53 5.03 4.77
CA ARG A 185 -12.73 3.63 5.21
C ARG A 185 -12.67 3.48 6.73
N ALA A 186 -11.79 4.24 7.40
CA ALA A 186 -11.75 4.28 8.85
C ALA A 186 -13.03 4.87 9.46
N ALA A 187 -13.67 5.85 8.81
CA ALA A 187 -14.95 6.41 9.24
C ALA A 187 -16.14 5.43 9.10
N LEU A 188 -16.10 4.51 8.12
CA LEU A 188 -17.12 3.49 7.95
C LEU A 188 -17.01 2.32 8.94
N ASN A 189 -15.79 1.97 9.37
CA ASN A 189 -15.53 0.77 10.17
C ASN A 189 -16.39 0.68 11.46
N PRO A 190 -16.50 1.73 12.31
CA PRO A 190 -17.32 1.66 13.52
C PRO A 190 -18.80 1.36 13.24
N LEU A 191 -19.33 1.78 12.09
CA LEU A 191 -20.73 1.57 11.70
C LEU A 191 -21.04 0.10 11.38
N LEU A 192 -20.02 -0.66 11.00
CA LEU A 192 -20.14 -2.04 10.56
C LEU A 192 -19.65 -3.04 11.62
N VAL A 193 -19.29 -2.56 12.82
CA VAL A 193 -18.95 -3.43 13.95
C VAL A 193 -20.20 -4.19 14.39
N THR A 194 -20.08 -5.50 14.51
CA THR A 194 -21.14 -6.37 15.01
C THR A 194 -20.81 -6.94 16.38
N ARG A 195 -21.85 -7.28 17.14
CA ARG A 195 -21.78 -8.09 18.35
C ARG A 195 -22.66 -9.33 18.18
N ARG A 196 -22.24 -10.45 18.75
CA ARG A 196 -23.04 -11.67 18.75
C ARG A 196 -24.06 -11.63 19.87
N VAL A 197 -25.26 -12.10 19.59
CA VAL A 197 -26.36 -12.21 20.55
C VAL A 197 -26.98 -13.60 20.38
N VAL A 198 -27.17 -14.29 21.50
CA VAL A 198 -27.93 -15.53 21.56
C VAL A 198 -29.39 -15.19 21.81
N ALA A 199 -30.29 -15.72 20.99
CA ALA A 199 -31.73 -15.56 21.19
C ALA A 199 -32.49 -16.78 20.67
N THR A 200 -33.69 -17.02 21.20
CA THR A 200 -34.59 -18.09 20.73
C THR A 200 -35.36 -17.68 19.47
N GLU A 201 -35.51 -16.38 19.25
CA GLU A 201 -36.15 -15.76 18.09
C GLU A 201 -35.28 -14.58 17.61
N GLU A 202 -35.58 -14.04 16.43
CA GLU A 202 -34.84 -12.90 15.88
C GLU A 202 -34.93 -11.67 16.80
N PRO A 203 -33.80 -11.14 17.28
CA PRO A 203 -33.79 -10.05 18.26
C PRO A 203 -34.22 -8.72 17.64
N GLN A 204 -34.82 -7.84 18.45
CA GLN A 204 -35.12 -6.48 18.03
C GLN A 204 -33.82 -5.69 17.85
N GLY A 205 -33.61 -5.12 16.66
CA GLY A 205 -32.46 -4.30 16.34
C GLY A 205 -32.03 -4.45 14.89
N ASN A 206 -30.86 -3.89 14.58
CA ASN A 206 -30.27 -3.97 13.26
C ASN A 206 -29.47 -5.27 13.11
N VAL A 207 -30.13 -6.32 12.62
CA VAL A 207 -29.54 -7.65 12.44
C VAL A 207 -28.69 -7.69 11.17
N ALA A 208 -27.41 -8.00 11.31
CA ALA A 208 -26.47 -8.10 10.20
C ALA A 208 -26.59 -9.44 9.45
N ARG A 209 -26.70 -10.54 10.20
CA ARG A 209 -26.95 -11.92 9.73
C ARG A 209 -27.21 -12.88 10.89
N GLU A 210 -27.86 -14.00 10.58
CA GLU A 210 -27.92 -15.19 11.43
C GLU A 210 -26.69 -16.08 11.17
N ILE A 211 -26.11 -16.65 12.23
CA ILE A 211 -25.00 -17.59 12.17
C ILE A 211 -25.52 -18.99 12.50
N ALA A 212 -25.26 -19.93 11.60
CA ALA A 212 -25.56 -21.34 11.84
C ALA A 212 -24.63 -21.91 12.92
N ILE A 213 -25.22 -22.50 13.96
CA ILE A 213 -24.52 -23.34 14.93
C ILE A 213 -24.03 -24.61 14.21
N ASP A 214 -22.84 -25.08 14.57
CA ASP A 214 -22.15 -26.22 13.92
C ASP A 214 -21.75 -25.97 12.45
N GLY A 215 -21.64 -24.72 12.04
CA GLY A 215 -21.10 -24.29 10.74
C GLY A 215 -19.64 -23.84 10.79
N ASP A 216 -19.08 -23.49 9.63
CA ASP A 216 -17.70 -23.01 9.50
C ASP A 216 -17.42 -21.73 10.34
N ASP A 217 -18.42 -20.85 10.45
CA ASP A 217 -18.32 -19.56 11.17
C ASP A 217 -18.49 -19.69 12.70
N LEU A 218 -19.15 -20.76 13.17
CA LEU A 218 -19.37 -21.04 14.59
C LEU A 218 -19.36 -22.55 14.87
N PRO A 219 -18.18 -23.13 15.10
CA PRO A 219 -18.04 -24.52 15.50
C PRO A 219 -18.75 -24.80 16.83
N ARG A 220 -19.16 -26.06 17.04
CA ARG A 220 -19.89 -26.53 18.23
C ARG A 220 -19.31 -26.03 19.55
N GLU A 221 -18.02 -26.20 19.76
CA GLU A 221 -17.35 -25.80 21.01
C GLU A 221 -17.41 -24.29 21.25
N ALA A 222 -17.30 -23.49 20.18
CA ALA A 222 -17.42 -22.04 20.26
C ALA A 222 -18.87 -21.60 20.54
N ALA A 223 -19.86 -22.32 19.99
CA ALA A 223 -21.27 -22.08 20.29
C ALA A 223 -21.59 -22.38 21.76
N ILE A 224 -21.09 -23.50 22.29
CA ILE A 224 -21.25 -23.88 23.71
C ILE A 224 -20.61 -22.80 24.60
N ALA A 225 -19.38 -22.38 24.32
CA ALA A 225 -18.71 -21.35 25.10
C ALA A 225 -19.49 -20.01 25.09
N LEU A 226 -20.09 -19.66 23.95
CA LEU A 226 -20.93 -18.48 23.84
C LEU A 226 -22.20 -18.59 24.70
N LEU A 227 -22.92 -19.72 24.63
CA LEU A 227 -24.10 -19.99 25.45
C LEU A 227 -23.79 -19.92 26.95
N VAL A 228 -22.63 -20.46 27.36
CA VAL A 228 -22.17 -20.37 28.76
C VAL A 228 -21.87 -18.92 29.14
N SER A 229 -21.20 -18.15 28.27
CA SER A 229 -20.87 -16.75 28.55
C SER A 229 -22.08 -15.83 28.68
N GLU A 230 -23.17 -16.15 27.97
CA GLU A 230 -24.46 -15.44 28.03
C GLU A 230 -25.35 -15.94 29.18
N GLY A 231 -24.89 -16.91 29.98
CA GLY A 231 -25.63 -17.48 31.10
C GLY A 231 -26.82 -18.36 30.70
N VAL A 232 -26.85 -18.83 29.44
CA VAL A 232 -27.91 -19.70 28.91
C VAL A 232 -27.67 -21.17 29.29
N LEU A 233 -26.41 -21.55 29.45
CA LEU A 233 -25.98 -22.93 29.74
C LEU A 233 -24.95 -22.93 30.87
N GLU A 234 -25.03 -23.90 31.78
CA GLU A 234 -23.98 -24.08 32.79
C GLU A 234 -22.67 -24.58 32.16
N PRO A 235 -21.49 -24.23 32.74
CA PRO A 235 -20.22 -24.75 32.25
C PRO A 235 -20.20 -26.27 32.24
N ARG A 236 -19.79 -26.85 31.11
CA ARG A 236 -19.66 -28.30 30.99
C ARG A 236 -18.37 -28.80 31.64
N LEU A 237 -18.47 -29.86 32.44
CA LEU A 237 -17.29 -30.56 32.94
C LEU A 237 -16.56 -31.33 31.84
N THR A 238 -15.23 -31.35 31.92
CA THR A 238 -14.44 -32.27 31.11
C THR A 238 -14.74 -33.71 31.53
N SER A 239 -14.55 -34.67 30.60
CA SER A 239 -14.71 -36.10 30.92
C SER A 239 -13.83 -36.57 32.08
N ALA A 240 -12.70 -35.91 32.34
CA ALA A 240 -11.84 -36.22 33.48
C ALA A 240 -12.41 -35.71 34.80
N GLU A 241 -12.89 -34.46 34.82
CA GLU A 241 -13.51 -33.84 36.01
C GLU A 241 -14.81 -34.54 36.38
N GLN A 242 -15.66 -34.86 35.41
CA GLN A 242 -16.90 -35.60 35.64
C GLN A 242 -16.60 -36.98 36.26
N ARG A 243 -15.62 -37.72 35.73
CA ARG A 243 -15.20 -39.00 36.30
C ARG A 243 -14.62 -38.86 37.70
N ALA A 244 -13.86 -37.82 37.97
CA ALA A 244 -13.32 -37.55 39.30
C ALA A 244 -14.44 -37.24 40.32
N ALA A 245 -15.42 -36.43 39.93
CA ALA A 245 -16.59 -36.11 40.76
C ALA A 245 -17.45 -37.35 41.04
N LEU A 246 -17.69 -38.20 40.02
CA LEU A 246 -18.41 -39.47 40.17
C LEU A 246 -17.65 -40.45 41.08
N ALA A 247 -16.33 -40.55 40.93
CA ALA A 247 -15.50 -41.43 41.75
C ALA A 247 -15.45 -40.98 43.22
N ALA A 248 -15.49 -39.67 43.49
CA ALA A 248 -15.53 -39.12 44.84
C ALA A 248 -16.85 -39.41 45.59
N ASN A 249 -17.93 -39.68 44.86
CA ASN A 249 -19.27 -39.93 45.39
C ASN A 249 -19.70 -41.41 45.27
N LEU A 250 -18.73 -42.32 45.20
CA LEU A 250 -18.98 -43.76 45.16
C LEU A 250 -19.41 -44.31 46.52
N SER A 251 -20.61 -44.90 46.58
CA SER A 251 -21.09 -45.64 47.75
C SER A 251 -21.68 -46.98 47.33
N ASP A 252 -21.25 -48.06 48.00
CA ASP A 252 -21.79 -49.42 47.85
C ASP A 252 -21.88 -49.93 46.40
N GLY A 253 -20.92 -49.56 45.55
CA GLY A 253 -20.85 -49.98 44.15
C GLY A 253 -21.78 -49.21 43.21
N THR A 254 -22.38 -48.11 43.67
CA THR A 254 -23.23 -47.21 42.89
C THR A 254 -22.79 -45.75 43.05
N VAL A 255 -23.09 -44.91 42.05
CA VAL A 255 -22.88 -43.46 42.06
C VAL A 255 -24.17 -42.81 41.58
N GLY A 256 -24.80 -41.96 42.39
CA GLY A 256 -26.09 -41.34 42.01
C GLY A 256 -27.20 -42.35 41.68
N GLY A 257 -27.16 -43.55 42.28
CA GLY A 257 -28.09 -44.65 41.98
C GLY A 257 -27.77 -45.47 40.71
N VAL A 258 -26.70 -45.13 39.98
CA VAL A 258 -26.24 -45.87 38.80
C VAL A 258 -25.12 -46.85 39.17
N PRO A 259 -25.18 -48.14 38.78
CA PRO A 259 -24.11 -49.10 39.03
C PRO A 259 -22.79 -48.69 38.34
N VAL A 260 -21.67 -48.87 39.04
CA VAL A 260 -20.34 -48.52 38.48
C VAL A 260 -20.04 -49.23 37.16
N ALA A 261 -20.55 -50.44 36.97
CA ALA A 261 -20.40 -51.19 35.72
C ALA A 261 -20.98 -50.46 34.50
N ASP A 262 -22.03 -49.67 34.70
CA ASP A 262 -22.74 -48.95 33.64
C ASP A 262 -22.11 -47.58 33.32
N LEU A 263 -21.24 -47.05 34.21
CA LEU A 263 -20.56 -45.75 34.05
C LEU A 263 -19.51 -45.73 32.91
N SER A 264 -19.30 -46.86 32.23
CA SER A 264 -18.56 -46.89 30.97
C SER A 264 -19.31 -46.17 29.84
N ASN A 265 -20.64 -46.14 29.88
CA ASN A 265 -21.50 -45.39 28.97
C ASN A 265 -21.55 -43.89 29.37
N PRO A 266 -21.24 -42.94 28.45
CA PRO A 266 -21.41 -41.50 28.70
C PRO A 266 -22.79 -41.10 29.24
N ASP A 267 -23.88 -41.61 28.68
CA ASP A 267 -25.24 -41.23 29.08
C ASP A 267 -25.58 -41.72 30.50
N ALA A 268 -24.97 -42.84 30.91
CA ALA A 268 -25.08 -43.33 32.27
C ALA A 268 -24.28 -42.48 33.27
N ARG A 269 -23.17 -41.87 32.83
CA ARG A 269 -22.40 -40.91 33.65
C ARG A 269 -23.13 -39.59 33.81
N ASP A 270 -23.75 -39.08 32.76
CA ASP A 270 -24.54 -37.84 32.82
C ASP A 270 -25.72 -38.01 33.79
N ARG A 271 -26.49 -39.10 33.69
CA ARG A 271 -27.57 -39.41 34.65
C ARG A 271 -27.09 -39.60 36.09
N ALA A 272 -25.93 -40.23 36.28
CA ALA A 272 -25.35 -40.39 37.61
C ALA A 272 -24.91 -39.05 38.19
N TYR A 273 -24.41 -38.13 37.36
CA TYR A 273 -24.01 -36.80 37.77
C TYR A 273 -25.22 -35.92 38.11
N GLU A 274 -26.25 -35.93 37.26
CA GLU A 274 -27.52 -35.23 37.45
C GLU A 274 -28.18 -35.63 38.79
N ALA A 275 -28.22 -36.94 39.10
CA ALA A 275 -28.74 -37.43 40.38
C ALA A 275 -27.92 -36.96 41.61
N LEU A 276 -26.63 -36.73 41.45
CA LEU A 276 -25.77 -36.19 42.51
C LEU A 276 -25.93 -34.66 42.65
N GLU A 277 -26.18 -33.97 41.55
CA GLU A 277 -26.47 -32.54 41.49
C GLU A 277 -27.80 -32.24 42.19
N ASP A 278 -28.85 -33.01 41.89
CA ASP A 278 -30.16 -32.96 42.56
C ASP A 278 -30.05 -33.21 44.07
N ALA A 279 -29.11 -34.06 44.48
CA ALA A 279 -28.80 -34.33 45.88
C ALA A 279 -27.93 -33.24 46.55
N GLY A 280 -27.47 -32.24 45.79
CA GLY A 280 -26.60 -31.15 46.26
C GLY A 280 -25.17 -31.58 46.60
N THR A 281 -24.71 -32.71 46.07
CA THR A 281 -23.41 -33.32 46.42
C THR A 281 -22.28 -32.95 45.44
N VAL A 282 -22.62 -32.45 44.26
CA VAL A 282 -21.68 -31.97 43.23
C VAL A 282 -22.12 -30.58 42.72
N PRO A 283 -21.20 -29.75 42.20
CA PRO A 283 -21.57 -28.46 41.62
C PRO A 283 -22.42 -28.64 40.35
N PRO A 284 -23.27 -27.66 40.00
CA PRO A 284 -24.08 -27.72 38.78
C PRO A 284 -23.20 -27.74 37.53
N ALA A 285 -23.56 -28.60 36.56
CA ALA A 285 -22.87 -28.69 35.28
C ALA A 285 -23.76 -29.23 34.18
N ALA A 286 -23.67 -28.66 32.98
CA ALA A 286 -24.51 -29.08 31.85
C ALA A 286 -24.16 -30.49 31.34
N THR A 287 -25.20 -31.29 31.09
CA THR A 287 -25.14 -32.61 30.44
C THR A 287 -25.10 -32.52 28.90
N GLU A 288 -24.78 -33.62 28.19
CA GLU A 288 -24.84 -33.64 26.71
C GLU A 288 -26.24 -33.34 26.18
N ALA A 289 -27.27 -33.84 26.87
CA ALA A 289 -28.66 -33.65 26.46
C ALA A 289 -29.09 -32.17 26.62
N GLU A 290 -28.71 -31.52 27.70
CA GLU A 290 -28.98 -30.09 27.93
C GLU A 290 -28.21 -29.20 26.96
N VAL A 291 -26.95 -29.54 26.68
CA VAL A 291 -26.16 -28.86 25.64
C VAL A 291 -26.87 -28.96 24.29
N GLN A 292 -27.29 -30.15 23.88
CA GLN A 292 -27.96 -30.32 22.59
C GLN A 292 -29.31 -29.58 22.55
N ALA A 293 -30.11 -29.68 23.61
CA ALA A 293 -31.36 -28.95 23.72
C ALA A 293 -31.16 -27.42 23.65
N ALA A 294 -30.12 -26.90 24.29
CA ALA A 294 -29.77 -25.48 24.24
C ALA A 294 -29.33 -25.05 22.83
N LEU A 295 -28.50 -25.84 22.15
CA LEU A 295 -28.09 -25.58 20.77
C LEU A 295 -29.27 -25.62 19.79
N ASP A 296 -30.22 -26.54 19.99
CA ASP A 296 -31.40 -26.68 19.12
C ASP A 296 -32.40 -25.54 19.34
N ALA A 297 -32.56 -25.08 20.60
CA ALA A 297 -33.51 -24.05 20.99
C ALA A 297 -33.05 -22.61 20.70
N HIS A 298 -31.73 -22.38 20.60
CA HIS A 298 -31.18 -21.04 20.40
C HIS A 298 -30.66 -20.84 18.98
N ARG A 299 -30.60 -19.57 18.59
CA ARG A 299 -29.98 -19.07 17.37
C ARG A 299 -28.99 -17.99 17.75
N VAL A 300 -27.96 -17.83 16.93
CA VAL A 300 -26.93 -16.80 17.13
C VAL A 300 -27.06 -15.77 16.02
N TYR A 301 -27.22 -14.52 16.40
CA TYR A 301 -27.32 -13.38 15.48
C TYR A 301 -26.13 -12.44 15.67
N GLU A 302 -25.65 -11.86 14.57
CA GLU A 302 -24.77 -10.70 14.62
C GLU A 302 -25.63 -9.44 14.48
N LEU A 303 -25.57 -8.56 15.48
CA LEU A 303 -26.25 -7.28 15.48
C LEU A 303 -25.23 -6.17 15.28
N TYR A 304 -25.55 -5.20 14.42
CA TYR A 304 -24.76 -4.00 14.29
C TYR A 304 -24.80 -3.18 15.58
N ALA A 305 -23.66 -2.56 15.92
CA ALA A 305 -23.60 -1.55 16.97
C ALA A 305 -24.41 -0.30 16.57
N GLU A 306 -24.45 0.02 15.28
CA GLU A 306 -25.27 1.08 14.70
C GLU A 306 -26.75 0.64 14.63
N PRO A 307 -27.67 1.33 15.32
CA PRO A 307 -29.08 0.93 15.39
C PRO A 307 -29.85 1.19 14.10
N ASP A 308 -29.45 2.14 13.25
CA ASP A 308 -30.20 2.49 12.04
C ASP A 308 -29.76 1.64 10.83
N PRO A 309 -30.66 0.79 10.27
CA PRO A 309 -30.35 -0.02 9.10
C PRO A 309 -29.95 0.80 7.87
N ALA A 310 -30.53 1.98 7.67
CA ALA A 310 -30.23 2.82 6.52
C ALA A 310 -28.78 3.31 6.53
N VAL A 311 -28.25 3.65 7.71
CA VAL A 311 -26.85 4.05 7.90
C VAL A 311 -25.92 2.86 7.61
N THR A 312 -26.23 1.67 8.13
CA THR A 312 -25.40 0.48 7.89
C THR A 312 -25.43 0.00 6.44
N GLU A 313 -26.57 0.09 5.77
CA GLU A 313 -26.71 -0.29 4.36
C GLU A 313 -25.92 0.68 3.47
N ALA A 314 -26.02 2.00 3.73
CA ALA A 314 -25.22 3.01 3.06
C ALA A 314 -23.72 2.77 3.29
N ALA A 315 -23.30 2.50 4.53
CA ALA A 315 -21.91 2.23 4.89
C ALA A 315 -21.38 0.97 4.20
N ARG A 316 -22.14 -0.13 4.20
CA ARG A 316 -21.78 -1.38 3.52
C ARG A 316 -21.66 -1.18 2.01
N ALA A 317 -22.63 -0.52 1.39
CA ALA A 317 -22.61 -0.22 -0.03
C ALA A 317 -21.43 0.70 -0.42
N ALA A 318 -21.09 1.68 0.41
CA ALA A 318 -19.93 2.53 0.21
C ALA A 318 -18.60 1.77 0.38
N GLN A 319 -18.50 0.88 1.39
CA GLN A 319 -17.32 0.06 1.61
C GLN A 319 -17.05 -0.89 0.44
N ILE A 320 -18.09 -1.55 -0.10
CA ILE A 320 -17.98 -2.42 -1.28
C ILE A 320 -17.53 -1.60 -2.50
N ARG A 321 -18.14 -0.43 -2.75
CA ARG A 321 -17.74 0.46 -3.84
C ARG A 321 -16.28 0.89 -3.72
N ALA A 322 -15.85 1.28 -2.52
CA ALA A 322 -14.47 1.65 -2.24
C ALA A 322 -13.50 0.47 -2.47
N GLN A 323 -13.84 -0.75 -2.03
CA GLN A 323 -13.03 -1.95 -2.25
C GLN A 323 -12.91 -2.31 -3.74
N VAL A 324 -14.01 -2.28 -4.50
CA VAL A 324 -14.00 -2.55 -5.94
C VAL A 324 -13.16 -1.51 -6.67
N ARG A 325 -13.31 -0.23 -6.34
CA ARG A 325 -12.53 0.86 -6.94
C ARG A 325 -11.05 0.76 -6.58
N LEU A 326 -10.72 0.44 -5.32
CA LEU A 326 -9.36 0.21 -4.87
C LEU A 326 -8.73 -0.97 -5.61
N GLY A 327 -9.44 -2.10 -5.73
CA GLY A 327 -8.99 -3.27 -6.48
C GLY A 327 -8.75 -2.95 -7.96
N ALA A 328 -9.63 -2.14 -8.58
CA ALA A 328 -9.42 -1.67 -9.95
C ALA A 328 -8.19 -0.76 -10.07
N MET A 329 -7.97 0.15 -9.13
CA MET A 329 -6.78 1.02 -9.10
C MET A 329 -5.48 0.23 -8.88
N GLN A 330 -5.48 -0.73 -7.95
CA GLN A 330 -4.36 -1.64 -7.72
C GLN A 330 -4.08 -2.51 -8.96
N GLY A 331 -5.12 -2.97 -9.65
CA GLY A 331 -4.98 -3.70 -10.92
C GLY A 331 -4.37 -2.84 -12.03
N ILE A 332 -4.75 -1.56 -12.11
CA ILE A 332 -4.15 -0.58 -13.03
C ILE A 332 -2.67 -0.37 -12.68
N ASP A 333 -2.35 -0.15 -11.40
CA ASP A 333 -0.99 0.03 -10.93
C ASP A 333 -0.10 -1.18 -11.24
N LEU A 334 -0.58 -2.40 -10.93
CA LEU A 334 0.07 -3.65 -11.30
C LEU A 334 0.29 -3.78 -12.83
N GLY A 335 -0.70 -3.36 -13.63
CA GLY A 335 -0.62 -3.35 -15.08
C GLY A 335 0.44 -2.38 -15.61
N LEU A 336 0.55 -1.20 -15.01
CA LEU A 336 1.58 -0.20 -15.32
C LEU A 336 2.98 -0.71 -14.95
N ASP A 337 3.09 -1.39 -13.81
CA ASP A 337 4.32 -2.03 -13.35
C ASP A 337 4.75 -3.17 -14.29
N ALA A 338 3.80 -4.01 -14.72
CA ALA A 338 4.01 -5.04 -15.73
C ALA A 338 4.47 -4.46 -17.07
N LEU A 339 3.85 -3.36 -17.52
CA LEU A 339 4.21 -2.67 -18.76
C LEU A 339 5.62 -2.06 -18.68
N SER A 340 5.96 -1.49 -17.53
CA SER A 340 7.30 -0.97 -17.25
C SER A 340 8.35 -2.10 -17.33
N LEU A 341 8.12 -3.23 -16.65
CA LEU A 341 9.04 -4.35 -16.67
C LEU A 341 9.17 -4.97 -18.06
N ALA A 342 8.06 -5.10 -18.79
CA ALA A 342 8.05 -5.53 -20.19
C ALA A 342 8.90 -4.62 -21.08
N SER A 343 8.90 -3.31 -20.83
CA SER A 343 9.71 -2.35 -21.59
C SER A 343 11.20 -2.49 -21.32
N ILE A 344 11.58 -2.73 -20.06
CA ILE A 344 12.96 -3.02 -19.68
C ILE A 344 13.44 -4.29 -20.39
N TYR A 345 12.66 -5.38 -20.32
CA TYR A 345 13.00 -6.64 -20.98
C TYR A 345 13.05 -6.49 -22.49
N PHE A 346 12.11 -5.76 -23.09
CA PHE A 346 12.12 -5.49 -24.51
C PHE A 346 13.37 -4.71 -24.94
N LEU A 347 13.72 -3.64 -24.23
CA LEU A 347 14.89 -2.82 -24.55
C LEU A 347 16.20 -3.60 -24.39
N ALA A 348 16.29 -4.47 -23.37
CA ALA A 348 17.44 -5.38 -23.19
C ALA A 348 17.51 -6.47 -24.28
N ALA A 349 16.35 -6.99 -24.70
CA ALA A 349 16.23 -8.11 -25.64
C ALA A 349 16.28 -7.69 -27.12
N ILE A 350 15.87 -6.48 -27.49
CA ILE A 350 15.74 -6.09 -28.90
C ILE A 350 17.09 -6.17 -29.64
N GLY A 351 18.20 -5.78 -28.99
CA GLY A 351 19.53 -5.93 -29.58
C GLY A 351 19.88 -7.39 -29.86
N LEU A 352 19.57 -8.29 -28.91
CA LEU A 352 19.78 -9.73 -29.03
C LEU A 352 18.87 -10.35 -30.09
N ALA A 353 17.61 -9.93 -30.18
CA ALA A 353 16.65 -10.40 -31.18
C ALA A 353 17.14 -10.16 -32.61
N VAL A 354 17.80 -9.02 -32.82
CA VAL A 354 18.34 -8.60 -34.12
C VAL A 354 19.57 -9.41 -34.47
N THR A 355 20.53 -9.53 -33.54
CA THR A 355 21.74 -10.32 -33.80
C THR A 355 21.41 -11.80 -34.01
N PHE A 356 20.50 -12.34 -33.21
CA PHE A 356 20.08 -13.73 -33.30
C PHE A 356 19.25 -14.01 -34.57
N GLY A 357 18.38 -13.07 -34.95
CA GLY A 357 17.56 -13.18 -36.16
C GLY A 357 18.36 -13.23 -37.45
N VAL A 358 19.53 -12.59 -37.49
CA VAL A 358 20.36 -12.54 -38.69
C VAL A 358 21.40 -13.65 -38.73
N MET A 359 22.12 -13.87 -37.62
CA MET A 359 23.26 -14.79 -37.60
C MET A 359 22.93 -16.18 -37.04
N ARG A 360 21.80 -16.34 -36.34
CA ARG A 360 21.44 -17.56 -35.60
C ARG A 360 22.52 -18.03 -34.61
N VAL A 361 23.33 -17.10 -34.11
CA VAL A 361 24.43 -17.33 -33.17
C VAL A 361 24.05 -16.80 -31.79
N ILE A 362 24.11 -17.67 -30.78
CA ILE A 362 23.87 -17.30 -29.38
C ILE A 362 25.09 -16.52 -28.86
N ASN A 363 24.86 -15.31 -28.35
CA ASN A 363 25.91 -14.45 -27.78
C ASN A 363 25.70 -14.25 -26.28
N MET A 364 26.47 -14.94 -25.45
CA MET A 364 26.42 -14.77 -23.99
C MET A 364 27.06 -13.46 -23.51
N ALA A 365 27.92 -12.83 -24.31
CA ALA A 365 28.49 -11.53 -23.99
C ALA A 365 27.51 -10.36 -24.18
N HIS A 366 26.28 -10.60 -24.65
CA HIS A 366 25.30 -9.53 -24.88
C HIS A 366 24.99 -8.72 -23.61
N GLY A 367 24.91 -9.39 -22.45
CA GLY A 367 24.73 -8.72 -21.16
C GLY A 367 25.85 -7.75 -20.83
N GLU A 368 27.08 -8.02 -21.28
CA GLU A 368 28.21 -7.12 -21.02
C GLU A 368 28.16 -5.84 -21.85
N PHE A 369 27.46 -5.83 -22.99
CA PHE A 369 27.19 -4.58 -23.70
C PHE A 369 26.20 -3.70 -22.92
N ILE A 370 25.25 -4.29 -22.20
CA ILE A 370 24.39 -3.56 -21.25
C ILE A 370 25.25 -2.99 -20.11
N MET A 371 26.14 -3.79 -19.52
CA MET A 371 27.07 -3.34 -18.49
C MET A 371 27.96 -2.18 -18.97
N MET A 372 28.60 -2.32 -20.13
CA MET A 372 29.46 -1.26 -20.70
C MET A 372 28.67 0.03 -20.99
N GLY A 373 27.42 -0.08 -21.43
CA GLY A 373 26.52 1.06 -21.56
C GLY A 373 26.27 1.79 -20.24
N ALA A 374 25.93 1.04 -19.20
CA ALA A 374 25.70 1.58 -17.85
C ALA A 374 26.94 2.30 -17.30
N TYR A 375 28.12 1.68 -17.41
CA TYR A 375 29.38 2.32 -17.01
C TYR A 375 29.78 3.52 -17.89
N THR A 376 29.40 3.53 -19.17
CA THR A 376 29.57 4.72 -20.01
C THR A 376 28.73 5.87 -19.49
N GLY A 377 27.47 5.61 -19.11
CA GLY A 377 26.61 6.61 -18.46
C GLY A 377 27.21 7.16 -17.17
N TYR A 378 27.70 6.28 -16.29
CA TYR A 378 28.39 6.67 -15.06
C TYR A 378 29.63 7.52 -15.34
N THR A 379 30.48 7.10 -16.28
CA THR A 379 31.73 7.82 -16.61
C THR A 379 31.45 9.18 -17.24
N VAL A 380 30.41 9.33 -18.06
CA VAL A 380 30.02 10.64 -18.59
C VAL A 380 29.53 11.55 -17.47
N GLN A 381 28.80 11.01 -16.49
CA GLN A 381 28.32 11.77 -15.34
C GLN A 381 29.45 12.23 -14.40
N THR A 382 30.58 11.52 -14.33
CA THR A 382 31.76 12.01 -13.57
C THR A 382 32.50 13.13 -14.30
N LEU A 383 32.36 13.24 -15.62
CA LEU A 383 32.98 14.28 -16.44
C LEU A 383 32.09 15.51 -16.64
N VAL A 384 30.78 15.31 -16.68
CA VAL A 384 29.77 16.35 -16.93
C VAL A 384 28.91 16.51 -15.68
N SER A 385 29.04 17.66 -15.01
CA SER A 385 28.32 17.95 -13.76
C SER A 385 26.81 18.14 -13.95
N ASP A 386 26.37 18.64 -15.12
CA ASP A 386 24.96 18.77 -15.45
C ASP A 386 24.36 17.39 -15.80
N ARG A 387 23.45 16.90 -14.96
CA ARG A 387 22.81 15.58 -15.09
C ARG A 387 22.00 15.43 -16.37
N THR A 388 21.39 16.51 -16.87
CA THR A 388 20.60 16.45 -18.11
C THR A 388 21.53 16.35 -19.30
N LEU A 389 22.57 17.19 -19.35
CA LEU A 389 23.55 17.15 -20.41
C LEU A 389 24.34 15.84 -20.39
N SER A 390 24.67 15.31 -19.21
CA SER A 390 25.35 14.03 -19.06
C SER A 390 24.52 12.89 -19.67
N LEU A 391 23.20 12.88 -19.47
CA LEU A 391 22.30 11.86 -20.06
C LEU A 391 22.22 11.98 -21.58
N VAL A 392 22.07 13.20 -22.10
CA VAL A 392 22.00 13.46 -23.55
C VAL A 392 23.29 13.05 -24.26
N VAL A 393 24.45 13.24 -23.62
CA VAL A 393 25.76 12.81 -24.16
C VAL A 393 26.00 11.31 -23.94
N ALA A 394 25.54 10.75 -22.81
CA ALA A 394 25.72 9.35 -22.47
C ALA A 394 25.04 8.41 -23.46
N LEU A 395 23.83 8.71 -23.93
CA LEU A 395 23.09 7.82 -24.83
C LEU A 395 23.81 7.59 -26.18
N PRO A 396 24.22 8.63 -26.94
CA PRO A 396 25.01 8.44 -28.17
C PRO A 396 26.39 7.84 -27.90
N LEU A 397 27.05 8.22 -26.79
CA LEU A 397 28.38 7.70 -26.49
C LEU A 397 28.34 6.22 -26.12
N ALA A 398 27.37 5.81 -25.30
CA ALA A 398 27.14 4.41 -24.95
C ALA A 398 26.90 3.59 -26.22
N PHE A 399 26.06 4.07 -27.14
CA PHE A 399 25.88 3.43 -28.43
C PHE A 399 27.19 3.30 -29.22
N ALA A 400 27.97 4.38 -29.33
CA ALA A 400 29.20 4.37 -30.10
C ALA A 400 30.25 3.40 -29.52
N VAL A 401 30.42 3.41 -28.19
CA VAL A 401 31.35 2.55 -27.47
C VAL A 401 30.95 1.08 -27.62
N THR A 402 29.69 0.74 -27.35
CA THR A 402 29.25 -0.66 -27.44
C THR A 402 29.09 -1.15 -28.88
N PHE A 403 28.77 -0.28 -29.83
CA PHE A 403 28.82 -0.59 -31.26
C PHE A 403 30.25 -0.95 -31.68
N ALA A 404 31.24 -0.13 -31.30
CA ALA A 404 32.64 -0.39 -31.60
C ALA A 404 33.12 -1.69 -30.94
N ALA A 405 32.82 -1.89 -29.65
CA ALA A 405 33.13 -3.13 -28.93
C ALA A 405 32.49 -4.35 -29.59
N GLY A 406 31.24 -4.22 -30.04
CA GLY A 406 30.53 -5.26 -30.77
C GLY A 406 31.21 -5.61 -32.10
N VAL A 407 31.60 -4.60 -32.89
CA VAL A 407 32.33 -4.80 -34.15
C VAL A 407 33.69 -5.48 -33.90
N VAL A 408 34.40 -5.10 -32.84
CA VAL A 408 35.67 -5.72 -32.44
C VAL A 408 35.45 -7.18 -32.07
N LEU A 409 34.48 -7.49 -31.21
CA LEU A 409 34.15 -8.86 -30.83
C LEU A 409 33.76 -9.70 -32.05
N TYR A 410 32.97 -9.13 -32.97
CA TYR A 410 32.57 -9.81 -34.19
C TYR A 410 33.79 -10.16 -35.06
N ARG A 411 34.68 -9.19 -35.31
CA ARG A 411 35.86 -9.39 -36.17
C ARG A 411 36.86 -10.37 -35.58
N LEU A 412 37.10 -10.30 -34.27
CA LEU A 412 38.14 -11.10 -33.61
C LEU A 412 37.67 -12.51 -33.29
N VAL A 413 36.41 -12.67 -32.85
CA VAL A 413 35.93 -13.95 -32.31
C VAL A 413 34.84 -14.54 -33.21
N ILE A 414 33.71 -13.83 -33.36
CA ILE A 414 32.51 -14.44 -33.96
C ILE A 414 32.71 -14.84 -35.42
N ARG A 415 33.39 -14.00 -36.21
CA ARG A 415 33.69 -14.29 -37.63
C ARG A 415 34.40 -15.65 -37.80
N HIS A 416 35.29 -16.02 -36.89
CA HIS A 416 36.08 -17.25 -36.97
C HIS A 416 35.29 -18.49 -36.53
N LEU A 417 34.23 -18.30 -35.75
CA LEU A 417 33.47 -19.38 -35.11
C LEU A 417 32.01 -19.48 -35.61
N ALA A 418 31.59 -18.62 -36.54
CA ALA A 418 30.20 -18.49 -36.97
C ALA A 418 29.54 -19.79 -37.47
N HIS A 419 30.33 -20.76 -37.95
CA HIS A 419 29.84 -22.07 -38.40
C HIS A 419 29.75 -23.13 -37.28
N ARG A 420 30.09 -22.76 -36.04
CA ARG A 420 30.19 -23.67 -34.88
C ARG A 420 29.46 -23.04 -33.68
N PRO A 421 28.13 -23.28 -33.56
CA PRO A 421 27.30 -22.57 -32.60
C PRO A 421 27.67 -22.83 -31.14
N LEU A 422 28.04 -24.07 -30.80
CA LEU A 422 28.48 -24.43 -29.44
C LEU A 422 29.82 -23.75 -29.07
N GLU A 423 30.78 -23.72 -30.01
CA GLU A 423 32.06 -23.04 -29.80
C GLU A 423 31.87 -21.53 -29.65
N THR A 424 30.94 -20.93 -30.41
CA THR A 424 30.65 -19.51 -30.27
C THR A 424 30.01 -19.17 -28.92
N LEU A 425 29.14 -20.03 -28.41
CA LEU A 425 28.56 -19.88 -27.07
C LEU A 425 29.66 -19.92 -26.00
N LEU A 426 30.55 -20.90 -26.05
CA LEU A 426 31.67 -21.03 -25.11
C LEU A 426 32.63 -19.83 -25.20
N ALA A 427 32.96 -19.38 -26.42
CA ALA A 427 33.85 -18.25 -26.64
C ALA A 427 33.23 -16.94 -26.12
N THR A 428 31.94 -16.69 -26.37
CA THR A 428 31.26 -15.50 -25.89
C THR A 428 31.05 -15.53 -24.37
N PHE A 429 30.90 -16.70 -23.76
CA PHE A 429 30.91 -16.85 -22.30
C PHE A 429 32.28 -16.48 -21.70
N GLY A 430 33.38 -16.96 -22.30
CA GLY A 430 34.73 -16.58 -21.88
C GLY A 430 34.99 -15.07 -22.01
N VAL A 431 34.52 -14.46 -23.11
CA VAL A 431 34.57 -13.00 -23.29
C VAL A 431 33.73 -12.28 -22.23
N SER A 432 32.55 -12.80 -21.86
CA SER A 432 31.72 -12.22 -20.80
C SER A 432 32.48 -12.15 -19.48
N ILE A 433 33.10 -13.25 -19.05
CA ILE A 433 33.93 -13.28 -17.83
C ILE A 433 35.09 -12.28 -17.92
N ALA A 434 35.77 -12.22 -19.06
CA ALA A 434 36.88 -11.29 -19.26
C ALA A 434 36.44 -9.81 -19.16
N LEU A 435 35.30 -9.46 -19.76
CA LEU A 435 34.74 -8.10 -19.71
C LEU A 435 34.27 -7.75 -18.30
N GLN A 436 33.63 -8.66 -17.57
CA GLN A 436 33.25 -8.45 -16.17
C GLN A 436 34.47 -8.21 -15.29
N GLN A 437 35.53 -9.01 -15.45
CA GLN A 437 36.75 -8.83 -14.69
C GLN A 437 37.45 -7.50 -15.04
N LEU A 438 37.43 -7.12 -16.32
CA LEU A 438 37.95 -5.82 -16.74
C LEU A 438 37.16 -4.67 -16.09
N ALA A 439 35.83 -4.76 -16.03
CA ALA A 439 35.00 -3.76 -15.36
C ALA A 439 35.29 -3.69 -13.86
N LYS A 440 35.45 -4.85 -13.19
CA LYS A 440 35.87 -4.93 -11.77
C LYS A 440 37.23 -4.27 -11.54
N ASN A 441 38.18 -4.44 -12.45
CA ASN A 441 39.51 -3.84 -12.35
C ASN A 441 39.49 -2.32 -12.54
N ILE A 442 38.64 -1.80 -13.44
CA ILE A 442 38.58 -0.36 -13.76
C ILE A 442 37.71 0.41 -12.73
N PHE A 443 36.52 -0.11 -12.42
CA PHE A 443 35.50 0.60 -11.64
C PHE A 443 35.36 0.11 -10.20
N GLY A 444 35.95 -1.04 -9.87
CA GLY A 444 35.81 -1.73 -8.60
C GLY A 444 34.66 -2.74 -8.58
N THR A 445 34.47 -3.40 -7.43
CA THR A 445 33.38 -4.36 -7.19
C THR A 445 32.14 -3.74 -6.56
N GLN A 446 32.24 -2.48 -6.10
CA GLN A 446 31.13 -1.76 -5.48
C GLN A 446 30.16 -1.23 -6.52
N ALA A 447 28.88 -1.21 -6.14
CA ALA A 447 27.83 -0.59 -6.94
C ALA A 447 28.07 0.91 -7.10
N ARG A 448 27.96 1.41 -8.34
CA ARG A 448 28.08 2.83 -8.66
C ARG A 448 26.68 3.40 -8.95
N PRO A 449 26.26 4.49 -8.28
CA PRO A 449 24.98 5.11 -8.59
C PRO A 449 25.07 5.89 -9.89
N LEU A 450 24.08 5.74 -10.77
CA LEU A 450 23.86 6.64 -11.90
C LEU A 450 22.64 7.49 -11.56
N THR A 451 22.87 8.77 -11.28
CA THR A 451 21.83 9.66 -10.74
C THR A 451 21.02 10.27 -11.87
N ALA A 452 19.68 10.24 -11.73
CA ALA A 452 18.79 10.83 -12.72
C ALA A 452 18.80 12.38 -12.65
N PRO A 453 18.44 13.10 -13.73
CA PRO A 453 18.17 14.52 -13.66
C PRO A 453 16.89 14.84 -12.85
N ALA A 454 16.76 16.07 -12.35
CA ALA A 454 15.63 16.49 -11.50
C ALA A 454 14.22 16.21 -12.11
N TRP A 455 14.07 16.28 -13.44
CA TRP A 455 12.80 15.97 -14.11
C TRP A 455 12.47 14.46 -14.19
N LEU A 456 13.44 13.60 -13.88
CA LEU A 456 13.29 12.14 -13.72
C LEU A 456 13.34 11.69 -12.26
N GLU A 457 13.80 12.53 -11.34
CA GLU A 457 13.87 12.28 -9.89
C GLU A 457 12.46 12.44 -9.27
N GLY A 458 11.58 11.47 -9.51
CA GLY A 458 10.25 11.49 -8.92
C GLY A 458 9.32 10.41 -9.45
N SER A 459 8.06 10.54 -9.09
CA SER A 459 6.96 9.77 -9.65
C SER A 459 5.86 10.69 -10.15
N ILE A 460 5.15 10.22 -11.17
CA ILE A 460 3.91 10.82 -11.63
C ILE A 460 2.81 10.19 -10.78
N THR A 461 2.35 10.92 -9.76
CA THR A 461 1.25 10.51 -8.87
C THR A 461 -0.07 10.99 -9.45
N ILE A 462 -0.94 10.05 -9.83
CA ILE A 462 -2.30 10.40 -10.29
C ILE A 462 -3.24 10.48 -9.09
N ASN A 463 -3.08 9.57 -8.13
CA ASN A 463 -3.78 9.53 -6.85
C ASN A 463 -2.92 8.78 -5.80
N ASP A 464 -3.43 8.57 -4.59
CA ASP A 464 -2.72 7.89 -3.50
C ASP A 464 -2.39 6.41 -3.79
N VAL A 465 -2.96 5.83 -4.84
CA VAL A 465 -2.83 4.40 -5.17
C VAL A 465 -1.97 4.17 -6.43
N ILE A 466 -2.02 5.09 -7.40
CA ILE A 466 -1.38 4.97 -8.71
C ILE A 466 -0.24 5.98 -8.77
N SER A 467 0.98 5.47 -8.68
CA SER A 467 2.21 6.26 -8.72
C SER A 467 3.27 5.52 -9.52
N ILE A 468 3.62 6.07 -10.69
CA ILE A 468 4.66 5.49 -11.55
C ILE A 468 5.91 6.34 -11.45
N SER A 469 7.06 5.72 -11.17
CA SER A 469 8.36 6.41 -11.25
C SER A 469 8.58 6.99 -12.65
N SER A 470 9.01 8.26 -12.74
CA SER A 470 9.28 8.95 -14.00
C SER A 470 10.34 8.22 -14.84
N ILE A 471 11.28 7.54 -14.19
CA ILE A 471 12.31 6.70 -14.85
C ILE A 471 11.67 5.55 -15.63
N ARG A 472 10.64 4.91 -15.07
CA ARG A 472 9.93 3.80 -15.73
C ARG A 472 9.20 4.26 -16.99
N VAL A 473 8.57 5.43 -16.92
CA VAL A 473 7.93 6.07 -18.08
C VAL A 473 8.98 6.44 -19.13
N ALA A 474 10.12 6.97 -18.73
CA ALA A 474 11.22 7.28 -19.65
C ALA A 474 11.76 6.03 -20.35
N ILE A 475 11.91 4.91 -19.65
CA ILE A 475 12.31 3.62 -20.25
C ILE A 475 11.25 3.13 -21.25
N PHE A 476 9.96 3.24 -20.92
CA PHE A 476 8.88 2.89 -21.85
C PHE A 476 8.94 3.74 -23.13
N VAL A 477 9.10 5.06 -23.00
CA VAL A 477 9.24 5.96 -24.15
C VAL A 477 10.49 5.65 -24.96
N LEU A 478 11.61 5.37 -24.29
CA LEU A 478 12.86 4.98 -24.93
C LEU A 478 12.70 3.66 -25.71
N ALA A 479 12.04 2.67 -25.12
CA ALA A 479 11.73 1.40 -25.77
C ALA A 479 10.87 1.59 -27.05
N LEU A 480 9.85 2.45 -27.01
CA LEU A 480 9.06 2.80 -28.18
C LEU A 480 9.87 3.56 -29.24
N LEU A 481 10.73 4.49 -28.83
CA LEU A 481 11.63 5.21 -29.73
C LEU A 481 12.56 4.22 -30.44
N PHE A 482 13.18 3.28 -29.71
CA PHE A 482 14.05 2.27 -30.30
C PHE A 482 13.30 1.29 -31.20
N LEU A 483 12.09 0.88 -30.82
CA LEU A 483 11.23 0.10 -31.70
C LEU A 483 10.94 0.86 -33.01
N GLY A 484 10.56 2.14 -32.93
CA GLY A 484 10.32 2.99 -34.08
C GLY A 484 11.55 3.18 -34.96
N LEU A 485 12.70 3.52 -34.36
CA LEU A 485 13.99 3.66 -35.03
C LEU A 485 14.40 2.36 -35.71
N PHE A 486 14.25 1.23 -35.03
CA PHE A 486 14.59 -0.08 -35.58
C PHE A 486 13.69 -0.46 -36.75
N LEU A 487 12.37 -0.28 -36.61
CA LEU A 487 11.42 -0.52 -37.70
C LEU A 487 11.71 0.39 -38.90
N PHE A 488 12.09 1.65 -38.67
CA PHE A 488 12.51 2.57 -39.71
C PHE A 488 13.76 2.05 -40.42
N ILE A 489 14.82 1.68 -39.69
CA ILE A 489 16.05 1.10 -40.25
C ILE A 489 15.72 -0.14 -41.10
N MET A 490 14.96 -1.09 -40.55
CA MET A 490 14.69 -2.36 -41.22
C MET A 490 13.76 -2.26 -42.43
N LYS A 491 12.76 -1.35 -42.40
CA LYS A 491 11.77 -1.23 -43.47
C LYS A 491 12.10 -0.17 -44.51
N ARG A 492 12.84 0.88 -44.16
CA ARG A 492 13.05 2.06 -45.02
C ARG A 492 14.49 2.27 -45.48
N THR A 493 15.49 1.62 -44.87
CA THR A 493 16.91 1.85 -45.23
C THR A 493 17.52 0.73 -46.07
N ARG A 494 18.62 1.06 -46.77
CA ARG A 494 19.43 0.08 -47.54
C ARG A 494 19.98 -1.04 -46.66
N LEU A 495 20.44 -0.71 -45.44
CA LEU A 495 20.92 -1.72 -44.48
C LEU A 495 19.82 -2.75 -44.18
N GLY A 496 18.58 -2.33 -43.97
CA GLY A 496 17.46 -3.24 -43.73
C GLY A 496 17.10 -4.13 -44.93
N LEU A 497 17.31 -3.64 -46.16
CA LEU A 497 17.15 -4.43 -47.38
C LEU A 497 18.27 -5.49 -47.49
N GLU A 498 19.53 -5.08 -47.29
CA GLU A 498 20.71 -5.93 -47.35
C GLU A 498 20.68 -7.02 -46.26
N VAL A 499 20.29 -6.66 -45.03
CA VAL A 499 20.08 -7.61 -43.93
C VAL A 499 19.07 -8.68 -44.33
N ARG A 500 17.89 -8.29 -44.84
CA ARG A 500 16.87 -9.26 -45.26
C ARG A 500 17.35 -10.16 -46.39
N ALA A 501 18.06 -9.60 -47.39
CA ALA A 501 18.64 -10.38 -48.48
C ALA A 501 19.65 -11.41 -47.97
N VAL A 502 20.57 -11.00 -47.09
CA VAL A 502 21.58 -11.87 -46.48
C VAL A 502 20.93 -12.95 -45.61
N THR A 503 19.89 -12.63 -44.82
CA THR A 503 19.20 -13.64 -44.00
C THR A 503 18.47 -14.71 -44.80
N GLN A 504 18.03 -14.39 -46.01
CA GLN A 504 17.29 -15.33 -46.86
C GLN A 504 18.23 -16.25 -47.63
N ASN A 505 19.27 -15.69 -48.25
CA ASN A 505 20.28 -16.46 -48.97
C ASN A 505 21.61 -15.68 -49.04
N PRO A 506 22.56 -15.94 -48.12
CA PRO A 506 23.84 -15.25 -48.09
C PRO A 506 24.65 -15.43 -49.38
N GLY A 507 24.57 -16.61 -50.01
CA GLY A 507 25.31 -16.92 -51.23
C GLY A 507 24.82 -16.12 -52.43
N MET A 508 23.50 -16.03 -52.62
CA MET A 508 22.91 -15.21 -53.68
C MET A 508 23.17 -13.71 -53.43
N ALA A 509 23.07 -13.26 -52.17
CA ALA A 509 23.40 -11.88 -51.81
C ALA A 509 24.86 -11.53 -52.16
N ALA A 510 25.80 -12.45 -51.89
CA ALA A 510 27.21 -12.29 -52.25
C ALA A 510 27.41 -12.18 -53.77
N SER A 511 26.72 -12.99 -54.57
CA SER A 511 26.75 -12.90 -56.04
C SER A 511 26.20 -11.57 -56.58
N MET A 512 25.34 -10.90 -55.82
CA MET A 512 24.79 -9.57 -56.16
C MET A 512 25.64 -8.41 -55.62
N GLY A 513 26.85 -8.68 -55.11
CA GLY A 513 27.79 -7.66 -54.62
C GLY A 513 27.58 -7.22 -53.17
N ILE A 514 26.66 -7.84 -52.42
CA ILE A 514 26.45 -7.57 -50.99
C ILE A 514 27.43 -8.42 -50.19
N ASN A 515 28.30 -7.82 -49.37
CA ASN A 515 29.23 -8.57 -48.52
C ASN A 515 28.52 -9.08 -47.25
N PRO A 516 28.22 -10.39 -47.11
CA PRO A 516 27.44 -10.90 -45.97
C PRO A 516 28.12 -10.68 -44.63
N ASP A 517 29.45 -10.79 -44.57
CA ASP A 517 30.22 -10.57 -43.35
C ASP A 517 30.12 -9.12 -42.86
N ARG A 518 30.15 -8.15 -43.79
CA ARG A 518 29.99 -6.73 -43.45
C ARG A 518 28.61 -6.46 -42.88
N ILE A 519 27.58 -7.06 -43.47
CA ILE A 519 26.19 -6.93 -43.01
C ILE A 519 26.02 -7.56 -41.63
N ALA A 520 26.55 -8.77 -41.42
CA ALA A 520 26.53 -9.43 -40.12
C ALA A 520 27.28 -8.63 -39.05
N MET A 521 28.45 -8.09 -39.37
CA MET A 521 29.23 -7.21 -38.49
C MET A 521 28.47 -5.93 -38.12
N MET A 522 27.87 -5.24 -39.10
CA MET A 522 27.09 -4.02 -38.85
C MET A 522 25.84 -4.31 -38.03
N THR A 523 25.18 -5.45 -38.27
CA THR A 523 24.03 -5.92 -37.49
C THR A 523 24.43 -6.23 -36.05
N PHE A 524 25.56 -6.90 -35.85
CA PHE A 524 26.10 -7.21 -34.52
C PHE A 524 26.47 -5.94 -33.75
N GLY A 525 27.15 -4.99 -34.41
CA GLY A 525 27.44 -3.67 -33.86
C GLY A 525 26.17 -2.92 -33.48
N LEU A 526 25.16 -2.89 -34.36
CA LEU A 526 23.88 -2.23 -34.10
C LEU A 526 23.17 -2.83 -32.87
N GLY A 527 23.11 -4.15 -32.77
CA GLY A 527 22.52 -4.83 -31.61
C GLY A 527 23.26 -4.54 -30.31
N SER A 528 24.60 -4.51 -30.35
CA SER A 528 25.46 -4.16 -29.21
C SER A 528 25.31 -2.68 -28.82
N GLY A 529 25.19 -1.79 -29.81
CA GLY A 529 24.89 -0.37 -29.66
C GLY A 529 23.59 -0.14 -28.89
N ILE A 530 22.51 -0.80 -29.31
CA ILE A 530 21.20 -0.72 -28.65
C ILE A 530 21.27 -1.28 -27.23
N ALA A 531 22.01 -2.37 -27.00
CA ALA A 531 22.25 -2.91 -25.66
C ALA A 531 22.98 -1.91 -24.75
N GLY A 532 23.92 -1.13 -25.29
CA GLY A 532 24.58 -0.05 -24.54
C GLY A 532 23.61 1.03 -24.09
N ILE A 533 22.68 1.43 -24.96
CA ILE A 533 21.63 2.38 -24.60
C ILE A 533 20.68 1.80 -23.54
N ALA A 534 20.30 0.53 -23.68
CA ALA A 534 19.55 -0.20 -22.66
C ALA A 534 20.30 -0.16 -21.31
N GLY A 535 21.62 -0.31 -21.34
CA GLY A 535 22.50 -0.20 -20.18
C GLY A 535 22.40 1.14 -19.45
N VAL A 536 22.43 2.26 -20.16
CA VAL A 536 22.26 3.59 -19.54
C VAL A 536 20.89 3.71 -18.88
N ALA A 537 19.83 3.26 -19.57
CA ALA A 537 18.47 3.34 -19.07
C ALA A 537 18.21 2.43 -17.84
N ILE A 538 18.72 1.20 -17.90
CA ILE A 538 18.67 0.25 -16.78
C ILE A 538 19.52 0.76 -15.62
N GLY A 539 20.70 1.36 -15.88
CA GLY A 539 21.56 1.95 -14.85
C GLY A 539 20.92 3.13 -14.11
N LEU A 540 19.99 3.86 -14.73
CA LEU A 540 19.19 4.89 -14.05
C LEU A 540 18.14 4.28 -13.13
N PHE A 541 17.63 3.10 -13.47
CA PHE A 541 16.61 2.38 -12.70
C PHE A 541 17.20 1.50 -11.59
N ALA A 542 18.33 0.86 -11.85
CA ALA A 542 19.05 -0.06 -10.98
C ALA A 542 20.51 0.35 -10.87
N GLN A 543 21.19 0.00 -9.78
CA GLN A 543 22.58 0.42 -9.58
C GLN A 543 23.52 -0.20 -10.61
N VAL A 544 24.54 0.56 -11.03
CA VAL A 544 25.54 0.07 -11.98
C VAL A 544 26.49 -0.87 -11.26
N THR A 545 26.47 -2.14 -11.63
CA THR A 545 27.37 -3.18 -11.10
C THR A 545 28.05 -3.92 -12.24
N SER A 546 29.19 -4.53 -11.96
CA SER A 546 29.92 -5.35 -12.95
C SER A 546 29.21 -6.67 -13.30
N GLU A 547 28.09 -6.98 -12.64
CA GLU A 547 27.30 -8.20 -12.85
C GLU A 547 25.88 -7.89 -13.37
N ILE A 548 25.56 -6.62 -13.60
CA ILE A 548 24.26 -6.20 -14.13
C ILE A 548 23.92 -6.90 -15.44
N GLY A 549 24.93 -7.16 -16.28
CA GLY A 549 24.76 -7.92 -17.53
C GLY A 549 24.23 -9.34 -17.33
N GLN A 550 24.69 -10.05 -16.30
CA GLN A 550 24.25 -11.41 -16.00
C GLN A 550 22.78 -11.47 -15.55
N GLN A 551 22.32 -10.44 -14.83
CA GLN A 551 20.94 -10.37 -14.35
C GLN A 551 19.94 -10.25 -15.51
N TYR A 552 20.31 -9.54 -16.57
CA TYR A 552 19.42 -9.28 -17.70
C TYR A 552 19.63 -10.19 -18.91
N ILE A 553 20.78 -10.89 -19.05
CA ILE A 553 21.03 -11.76 -20.22
C ILE A 553 20.05 -12.93 -20.29
N VAL A 554 19.78 -13.58 -19.15
CA VAL A 554 18.85 -14.72 -19.09
C VAL A 554 17.44 -14.25 -19.48
N GLN A 555 16.98 -13.14 -18.91
CA GLN A 555 15.68 -12.54 -19.24
C GLN A 555 15.59 -12.13 -20.71
N SER A 556 16.63 -11.49 -21.24
CA SER A 556 16.69 -11.07 -22.63
C SER A 556 16.61 -12.26 -23.58
N PHE A 557 17.34 -13.35 -23.28
CA PHE A 557 17.29 -14.57 -24.07
C PHE A 557 15.91 -15.23 -24.01
N MET A 558 15.34 -15.37 -22.80
CA MET A 558 14.00 -15.88 -22.59
C MET A 558 12.96 -15.09 -23.39
N THR A 559 13.04 -13.76 -23.37
CA THR A 559 12.18 -12.87 -24.16
C THR A 559 12.25 -13.13 -25.66
N VAL A 560 13.45 -13.30 -26.22
CA VAL A 560 13.62 -13.59 -27.65
C VAL A 560 13.11 -14.99 -28.02
N VAL A 561 13.40 -16.00 -27.21
CA VAL A 561 12.99 -17.39 -27.47
C VAL A 561 11.48 -17.55 -27.37
N VAL A 562 10.87 -17.05 -26.29
CA VAL A 562 9.42 -17.06 -26.11
C VAL A 562 8.75 -16.25 -27.21
N GLY A 563 9.29 -15.08 -27.55
CA GLY A 563 8.73 -14.22 -28.59
C GLY A 563 8.76 -14.83 -30.00
N GLY A 564 9.79 -15.60 -30.30
CA GLY A 564 10.07 -16.11 -31.64
C GLY A 564 11.33 -15.47 -32.21
N VAL A 565 12.32 -16.32 -32.45
CA VAL A 565 13.66 -15.94 -32.88
C VAL A 565 13.61 -15.10 -34.17
N GLY A 566 14.24 -13.92 -34.13
CA GLY A 566 14.36 -13.04 -35.28
C GLY A 566 13.06 -12.33 -35.69
N ASN A 567 12.04 -12.34 -34.84
CA ASN A 567 10.84 -11.53 -35.02
C ASN A 567 10.74 -10.46 -33.92
N ILE A 568 10.75 -9.19 -34.32
CA ILE A 568 10.71 -8.04 -33.40
C ILE A 568 9.36 -7.97 -32.68
N TRP A 569 8.26 -8.19 -33.42
CA TRP A 569 6.92 -8.25 -32.84
C TRP A 569 6.78 -9.45 -31.91
N GLY A 570 7.46 -10.55 -32.27
CA GLY A 570 7.62 -11.70 -31.38
C GLY A 570 8.31 -11.30 -30.09
N THR A 571 9.46 -10.64 -30.18
CA THR A 571 10.25 -10.16 -29.03
C THR A 571 9.45 -9.20 -28.15
N LEU A 572 8.66 -8.29 -28.74
CA LEU A 572 7.74 -7.41 -28.01
C LEU A 572 6.67 -8.22 -27.26
N ALA A 573 6.01 -9.17 -27.94
CA ALA A 573 5.02 -10.04 -27.32
C ALA A 573 5.63 -10.91 -26.20
N GLY A 574 6.85 -11.42 -26.40
CA GLY A 574 7.59 -12.18 -25.40
C GLY A 574 7.97 -11.32 -24.20
N ALA A 575 8.36 -10.06 -24.42
CA ALA A 575 8.69 -9.13 -23.34
C ALA A 575 7.45 -8.79 -22.51
N THR A 576 6.31 -8.54 -23.18
CA THR A 576 5.01 -8.32 -22.53
C THR A 576 4.56 -9.54 -21.73
N LEU A 577 4.67 -10.74 -22.31
CA LEU A 577 4.29 -11.97 -21.62
C LEU A 577 5.17 -12.23 -20.40
N ILE A 578 6.49 -12.15 -20.53
CA ILE A 578 7.42 -12.41 -19.43
C ILE A 578 7.33 -11.31 -18.37
N GLY A 579 7.28 -10.04 -18.76
CA GLY A 579 7.13 -8.91 -17.83
C GLY A 579 5.81 -8.96 -17.05
N GLY A 580 4.69 -9.21 -17.75
CA GLY A 580 3.37 -9.35 -17.14
C GLY A 580 3.27 -10.56 -16.22
N LEU A 581 3.69 -11.75 -16.68
CA LEU A 581 3.66 -12.96 -15.86
C LEU A 581 4.56 -12.82 -14.63
N SER A 582 5.71 -12.14 -14.75
CA SER A 582 6.62 -11.89 -13.61
C SER A 582 5.89 -11.13 -12.51
N LYS A 583 5.20 -10.04 -12.87
CA LYS A 583 4.49 -9.19 -11.91
C LYS A 583 3.25 -9.84 -11.34
N ILE A 584 2.53 -10.65 -12.13
CA ILE A 584 1.41 -11.44 -11.64
C ILE A 584 1.90 -12.47 -10.60
N ILE A 585 2.97 -13.21 -10.88
CA ILE A 585 3.52 -14.20 -9.94
C ILE A 585 4.03 -13.52 -8.66
N GLU A 586 4.70 -12.38 -8.80
CA GLU A 586 5.17 -11.57 -7.66
C GLU A 586 3.99 -11.07 -6.80
N SER A 587 2.87 -10.68 -7.41
CA SER A 587 1.66 -10.25 -6.69
C SER A 587 1.04 -11.36 -5.84
N PHE A 588 1.17 -12.63 -6.23
CA PHE A 588 0.69 -13.76 -5.42
C PHE A 588 1.67 -14.16 -4.31
N ASN A 589 2.97 -13.84 -4.44
CA ASN A 589 3.99 -14.13 -3.42
C ASN A 589 4.98 -12.97 -3.23
N PRO A 590 4.57 -11.85 -2.59
CA PRO A 590 5.42 -10.66 -2.46
C PRO A 590 6.70 -10.90 -1.67
N GLY A 591 6.71 -11.88 -0.75
CA GLY A 591 7.85 -12.19 0.12
C GLY A 591 8.95 -13.05 -0.50
N ASN A 592 8.77 -13.60 -1.72
CA ASN A 592 9.74 -14.53 -2.32
C ASN A 592 9.96 -14.28 -3.81
N THR A 593 10.77 -13.28 -4.13
CA THR A 593 11.15 -12.92 -5.52
C THR A 593 11.94 -14.03 -6.24
N LEU A 594 12.61 -14.92 -5.49
CA LEU A 594 13.32 -16.08 -6.06
C LEU A 594 12.34 -17.14 -6.57
N ALA A 595 11.21 -17.32 -5.88
CA ALA A 595 10.14 -18.20 -6.37
C ALA A 595 9.59 -17.70 -7.71
N ALA A 596 9.42 -16.38 -7.87
CA ALA A 596 8.96 -15.81 -9.14
C ALA A 596 9.88 -16.14 -10.31
N GLN A 597 11.21 -16.07 -10.11
CA GLN A 597 12.19 -16.48 -11.13
C GLN A 597 12.10 -17.99 -11.44
N THR A 598 11.95 -18.82 -10.41
CA THR A 598 11.85 -20.28 -10.57
C THR A 598 10.59 -20.68 -11.35
N PHE A 599 9.44 -20.13 -10.99
CA PHE A 599 8.17 -20.36 -11.70
C PHE A 599 8.23 -19.83 -13.13
N MET A 600 8.90 -18.69 -13.37
CA MET A 600 9.10 -18.17 -14.71
C MET A 600 9.90 -19.14 -15.58
N ILE A 601 11.01 -19.68 -15.08
CA ILE A 601 11.83 -20.65 -15.83
C ILE A 601 11.00 -21.90 -16.13
N LEU A 602 10.26 -22.43 -15.15
CA LEU A 602 9.40 -23.59 -15.34
C LEU A 602 8.32 -23.32 -16.40
N PHE A 603 7.65 -22.17 -16.32
CA PHE A 603 6.67 -21.74 -17.31
C PHE A 603 7.26 -21.69 -18.72
N ILE A 604 8.49 -21.16 -18.86
CA ILE A 604 9.15 -21.06 -20.16
C ILE A 604 9.53 -22.43 -20.71
N ILE A 605 10.03 -23.34 -19.87
CA ILE A 605 10.31 -24.73 -20.27
C ILE A 605 9.04 -25.38 -20.82
N ILE A 606 7.93 -25.27 -20.10
CA ILE A 606 6.63 -25.80 -20.52
C ILE A 606 6.16 -25.10 -21.81
N PHE A 607 6.26 -23.77 -21.87
CA PHE A 607 5.85 -22.98 -23.03
C PHE A 607 6.61 -23.41 -24.30
N ILE A 608 7.93 -23.58 -24.21
CA ILE A 608 8.76 -24.00 -25.35
C ILE A 608 8.42 -25.43 -25.78
N GLN A 609 8.08 -26.33 -24.87
CA GLN A 609 7.64 -27.69 -25.24
C GLN A 609 6.37 -27.67 -26.11
N PHE A 610 5.41 -26.79 -25.80
CA PHE A 610 4.17 -26.65 -26.59
C PHE A 610 4.31 -25.73 -27.81
N ARG A 611 5.17 -24.71 -27.73
CA ARG A 611 5.39 -23.66 -28.75
C ARG A 611 6.89 -23.48 -29.02
N PRO A 612 7.58 -24.47 -29.63
CA PRO A 612 9.03 -24.44 -29.83
C PRO A 612 9.51 -23.33 -30.78
N ARG A 613 8.61 -22.77 -31.60
CA ARG A 613 8.90 -21.66 -32.52
C ARG A 613 8.57 -20.27 -31.94
N GLY A 614 8.17 -20.20 -30.66
CA GLY A 614 7.76 -18.97 -29.98
C GLY A 614 6.31 -18.53 -30.29
N ILE A 615 5.92 -17.37 -29.77
CA ILE A 615 4.59 -16.76 -29.94
C ILE A 615 4.33 -16.43 -31.42
N ILE A 616 5.30 -15.76 -32.07
CA ILE A 616 5.18 -15.34 -33.47
C ILE A 616 6.30 -15.98 -34.31
N PRO A 617 6.05 -17.16 -34.90
CA PRO A 617 7.05 -17.84 -35.73
C PRO A 617 7.40 -17.01 -36.97
N GLN A 618 8.67 -17.04 -37.38
CA GLN A 618 9.08 -16.48 -38.67
C GLN A 618 8.43 -17.28 -39.83
N LYS A 619 7.79 -16.59 -40.77
CA LYS A 619 7.22 -17.19 -41.99
C LYS A 619 8.28 -17.20 -43.11
N GLY A 620 8.62 -18.38 -43.63
CA GLY A 620 9.49 -18.56 -44.80
C GLY A 620 10.05 -19.99 -44.90
N ARG A 621 10.45 -20.42 -46.12
CA ARG A 621 11.01 -21.77 -46.41
C ARG A 621 12.27 -22.14 -45.59
N ALA A 622 12.91 -21.17 -44.95
CA ALA A 622 14.06 -21.38 -44.06
C ALA A 622 13.69 -21.83 -42.62
N ALA A 623 12.40 -22.04 -42.34
CA ALA A 623 11.89 -22.59 -41.07
C ALA A 623 11.53 -24.10 -41.16
N GLU A 624 11.67 -24.69 -42.35
CA GLU A 624 11.39 -26.10 -42.69
C GLU A 624 12.66 -26.93 -42.94
N ALA A 625 13.85 -26.31 -42.86
CA ALA A 625 15.15 -26.95 -42.89
C ALA A 625 15.83 -26.74 -41.54
#